data_AF-A0A3P6DHC9-F1
#
_entry.id   AF-A0A3P6DHC9-F1
#
_cell.length_a   1.000
_cell.length_b   1.000
_cell.length_c   1.000
_cell.angle_alpha   90.00
_cell.angle_beta   90.00
_cell.angle_gamma   90.00
#
_symmetry.space_group_name_H-M   'P 1'
#
loop_
_entity.id
_entity.type
_entity.pdbx_description
1 polymer ?
#
loop_
_entity_poly.entity_id
_entity_poly.type
_entity_poly.pdbx_seq_one_letter_code
_entity_poly.pdbx_strand_id
1 'polypeptide(L)'
;MISEVLIVPMRMKLSYRVLLRRKVLFFETILGSTNPILLSDCVLAGFSRKLVYRGWSWGRKGLSMEGDGAKGLACQKTLDGKASNGNKAVPSCCLKAMSCLPEEDAKCHSTVVSGWFSEHSRSGKKGEAVYFNNPMWPGEAHSLKVEKVLFKDKSDYQEVLVFESATYGKVLVLDGIVQLTEKDEFAYQEMIAHLPLCSTPSPKNVISLTLKVLSLWLPFVMIEAQCAYLFSVRVLVVGGGDGGVLREISRHSSVEVIDICEIDKMVIDVSKKFFPELAVGFEDPRVQLHIGDAVEFLRKSPAGKYDAIIVDSSDPVGPALALVEKPFFETLARALKPGGVLCNMAESMWLHTHLIEDMISICRQTFKNVQYAWSSVPTYPSGVIGFVLCSTEGPDVDFKNPINPIEKLDGAMTYIREMKFYNSDMHRAAFALPTFLRREVASLLASSS
;
A
#
# COMPACT_ATOMS: atom_id res chain seq x y z
N MET A 1 -43.24 18.99 -53.20
CA MET A 1 -42.74 20.36 -52.98
C MET A 1 -42.49 20.49 -51.47
N ILE A 2 -41.26 20.22 -51.01
CA ILE A 2 -40.22 21.23 -50.64
C ILE A 2 -40.77 22.10 -49.48
N SER A 3 -40.19 22.22 -48.28
CA SER A 3 -38.83 21.97 -47.78
C SER A 3 -38.80 22.11 -46.25
N GLU A 4 -37.75 21.52 -45.65
CA GLU A 4 -37.24 21.73 -44.30
C GLU A 4 -37.00 23.22 -43.96
N VAL A 5 -37.22 23.59 -42.68
CA VAL A 5 -36.96 24.92 -42.13
C VAL A 5 -35.68 24.89 -41.31
N LEU A 6 -34.69 25.65 -41.79
CA LEU A 6 -33.41 25.95 -41.18
C LEU A 6 -33.59 27.04 -40.11
N ILE A 7 -33.14 26.81 -38.87
CA ILE A 7 -33.08 27.83 -37.81
C ILE A 7 -31.68 28.43 -37.79
N VAL A 8 -31.58 29.74 -38.06
CA VAL A 8 -30.36 30.56 -38.05
C VAL A 8 -30.24 31.29 -36.70
N PRO A 9 -29.06 31.34 -36.04
CA PRO A 9 -28.87 32.11 -34.83
C PRO A 9 -28.53 33.58 -35.11
N MET A 10 -29.20 34.47 -34.37
CA MET A 10 -29.17 35.93 -34.48
C MET A 10 -28.02 36.52 -33.65
N ARG A 11 -27.13 37.31 -34.26
CA ARG A 11 -26.05 38.05 -33.58
C ARG A 11 -26.56 39.42 -33.08
N MET A 12 -26.59 39.64 -31.77
CA MET A 12 -26.69 40.98 -31.18
C MET A 12 -25.29 41.59 -30.99
N LYS A 13 -25.07 42.76 -31.59
CA LYS A 13 -23.91 43.64 -31.32
C LYS A 13 -24.27 44.57 -30.16
N LEU A 14 -23.50 44.55 -29.07
CA LEU A 14 -23.44 45.66 -28.13
C LEU A 14 -22.05 46.33 -28.21
N SER A 15 -22.07 47.65 -28.35
CA SER A 15 -20.91 48.52 -28.49
C SER A 15 -20.54 49.08 -27.11
N TYR A 16 -19.27 49.00 -26.71
CA TYR A 16 -18.73 49.85 -25.65
C TYR A 16 -17.38 50.44 -26.05
N ARG A 17 -17.25 51.75 -25.82
CA ARG A 17 -16.17 52.65 -26.20
C ARG A 17 -14.91 52.46 -25.35
N VAL A 18 -13.80 52.72 -26.03
CA VAL A 18 -12.41 52.81 -25.56
C VAL A 18 -12.20 53.87 -24.47
N LEU A 19 -11.41 53.53 -23.44
CA LEU A 19 -10.62 54.49 -22.66
C LEU A 19 -9.19 53.94 -22.49
N LEU A 20 -8.31 54.25 -23.44
CA LEU A 20 -6.87 53.96 -23.36
C LEU A 20 -6.18 55.03 -22.49
N ARG A 21 -5.49 54.62 -21.42
CA ARG A 21 -4.39 55.41 -20.82
C ARG A 21 -3.06 54.68 -21.05
N ARG A 22 -2.15 55.42 -21.68
CA ARG A 22 -0.80 55.03 -22.08
C ARG A 22 0.07 54.58 -20.90
N LYS A 23 0.80 53.47 -21.06
CA LYS A 23 2.19 53.33 -20.62
C LYS A 23 2.98 52.55 -21.67
N VAL A 24 4.08 53.16 -22.10
CA VAL A 24 5.09 52.66 -23.03
C VAL A 24 6.19 52.00 -22.20
N LEU A 25 6.73 50.85 -22.64
CA LEU A 25 8.19 50.61 -22.63
C LEU A 25 8.55 49.35 -23.46
N PHE A 26 9.30 49.62 -24.54
CA PHE A 26 10.35 48.87 -25.25
C PHE A 26 10.35 47.32 -25.35
N PHE A 27 10.26 46.84 -26.59
CA PHE A 27 10.77 45.55 -27.08
C PHE A 27 12.06 45.79 -27.88
N GLU A 28 13.16 45.15 -27.52
CA GLU A 28 14.32 45.01 -28.40
C GLU A 28 14.15 43.79 -29.31
N THR A 29 14.40 44.01 -30.59
CA THR A 29 14.39 43.03 -31.68
C THR A 29 15.83 42.74 -32.07
N ILE A 30 16.23 41.48 -32.14
CA ILE A 30 17.39 41.06 -32.96
C ILE A 30 16.90 40.00 -33.94
N LEU A 31 16.83 40.42 -35.21
CA LEU A 31 16.71 39.57 -36.40
C LEU A 31 18.10 39.06 -36.79
N GLY A 32 18.18 37.82 -37.26
CA GLY A 32 19.40 37.23 -37.81
C GLY A 32 19.14 35.93 -38.56
N SER A 33 18.57 36.07 -39.76
CA SER A 33 18.32 35.04 -40.77
C SER A 33 19.60 34.29 -41.22
N THR A 34 19.52 32.97 -41.46
CA THR A 34 19.59 32.33 -42.80
C THR A 34 19.66 30.79 -42.68
N ASN A 35 18.79 30.11 -43.42
CA ASN A 35 18.87 28.68 -43.81
C ASN A 35 19.85 28.53 -45.00
N PRO A 36 20.43 27.35 -45.30
CA PRO A 36 19.68 26.35 -46.09
C PRO A 36 20.02 24.86 -45.87
N ILE A 37 19.15 24.05 -46.48
CA ILE A 37 19.10 22.58 -46.65
C ILE A 37 20.26 22.05 -47.51
N LEU A 38 20.73 20.82 -47.24
CA LEU A 38 21.22 19.86 -48.26
C LEU A 38 21.30 18.42 -47.71
N LEU A 39 20.69 17.47 -48.44
CA LEU A 39 20.88 16.02 -48.37
C LEU A 39 22.16 15.61 -49.12
N SER A 40 22.89 14.59 -48.63
CA SER A 40 23.48 13.51 -49.47
C SER A 40 24.08 12.37 -48.63
N ASP A 41 24.11 11.19 -49.25
CA ASP A 41 24.36 9.84 -48.74
C ASP A 41 25.83 9.43 -48.45
N CYS A 42 25.95 8.25 -47.82
CA CYS A 42 26.99 7.20 -47.97
C CYS A 42 28.18 7.04 -46.97
N VAL A 43 28.07 5.97 -46.16
CA VAL A 43 28.95 4.77 -46.08
C VAL A 43 30.41 4.86 -45.56
N LEU A 44 30.67 4.06 -44.49
CA LEU A 44 31.90 3.36 -44.01
C LEU A 44 33.22 4.14 -43.80
N ALA A 45 33.73 4.10 -42.56
CA ALA A 45 34.99 3.43 -42.18
C ALA A 45 35.37 3.78 -40.73
N GLY A 46 35.77 2.77 -39.95
CA GLY A 46 36.20 2.93 -38.57
C GLY A 46 37.56 3.61 -38.43
N PHE A 47 37.80 4.23 -37.27
CA PHE A 47 39.15 4.39 -36.73
C PHE A 47 39.12 4.46 -35.20
N SER A 48 39.96 3.61 -34.62
CA SER A 48 40.31 3.49 -33.21
C SER A 48 40.98 4.75 -32.66
N ARG A 49 40.64 5.15 -31.43
CA ARG A 49 41.57 5.83 -30.52
C ARG A 49 41.36 5.41 -29.05
N LYS A 50 42.39 4.75 -28.51
CA LYS A 50 42.71 4.67 -27.07
C LYS A 50 43.04 6.06 -26.52
N LEU A 51 42.62 6.35 -25.29
CA LEU A 51 43.45 7.12 -24.35
C LEU A 51 43.16 6.74 -22.87
N VAL A 52 44.13 6.02 -22.30
CA VAL A 52 44.71 6.07 -20.94
C VAL A 52 43.87 6.63 -19.79
N TYR A 53 43.67 5.80 -18.74
CA TYR A 53 43.66 6.27 -17.35
C TYR A 53 44.53 5.36 -16.46
N ARG A 54 45.27 6.03 -15.56
CA ARG A 54 46.33 5.52 -14.68
C ARG A 54 45.79 4.55 -13.62
N GLY A 55 46.53 3.47 -13.39
CA GLY A 55 46.27 2.46 -12.36
C GLY A 55 46.75 2.84 -10.96
N TRP A 56 46.10 2.25 -9.97
CA TRP A 56 46.61 2.05 -8.61
C TRP A 56 46.75 0.54 -8.36
N SER A 57 47.92 0.17 -7.83
CA SER A 57 48.37 -1.20 -7.60
C SER A 57 47.94 -1.68 -6.20
N TRP A 58 47.47 -2.93 -6.11
CA TRP A 58 47.53 -3.72 -4.87
C TRP A 58 48.32 -5.00 -5.15
N GLY A 59 49.40 -5.17 -4.39
CA GLY A 59 50.32 -6.30 -4.49
C GLY A 59 49.72 -7.59 -3.95
N ARG A 60 49.91 -8.69 -4.71
CA ARG A 60 49.70 -10.08 -4.30
C ARG A 60 51.05 -10.69 -3.86
N LYS A 61 51.06 -11.36 -2.71
CA LYS A 61 51.82 -12.59 -2.43
C LYS A 61 50.73 -13.62 -2.07
N GLY A 62 50.58 -14.82 -2.65
CA GLY A 62 51.50 -15.71 -3.34
C GLY A 62 51.47 -17.07 -2.62
N LEU A 63 51.41 -18.17 -3.38
CA LEU A 63 51.42 -19.62 -3.03
C LEU A 63 50.03 -20.26 -2.90
N SER A 64 49.71 -21.43 -3.45
CA SER A 64 50.24 -22.32 -4.51
C SER A 64 49.22 -23.48 -4.54
N MET A 65 48.74 -23.91 -5.71
CA MET A 65 47.90 -25.11 -5.86
C MET A 65 48.49 -25.98 -6.97
N GLU A 66 48.91 -27.20 -6.59
CA GLU A 66 49.00 -28.45 -7.35
C GLU A 66 48.95 -29.52 -6.23
N GLY A 67 48.26 -30.66 -6.28
CA GLY A 67 47.54 -31.42 -7.30
C GLY A 67 47.58 -32.88 -6.79
N ASP A 68 46.45 -33.58 -6.75
CA ASP A 68 46.30 -35.02 -7.01
C ASP A 68 45.02 -35.59 -6.38
N GLY A 69 44.38 -36.48 -7.14
CA GLY A 69 43.02 -36.93 -6.90
C GLY A 69 42.86 -38.29 -6.24
N ALA A 70 41.62 -38.75 -6.37
CA ALA A 70 41.10 -40.10 -6.22
C ALA A 70 40.53 -40.54 -4.86
N LYS A 71 39.36 -41.21 -4.98
CA LYS A 71 38.65 -42.12 -4.04
C LYS A 71 37.88 -41.37 -2.93
N GLY A 72 36.59 -41.57 -2.69
CA GLY A 72 35.74 -42.76 -2.83
C GLY A 72 35.28 -43.18 -1.43
N LEU A 73 33.96 -43.44 -1.28
CA LEU A 73 33.25 -44.07 -0.14
C LEU A 73 32.89 -43.22 1.10
N ALA A 74 31.58 -42.98 1.23
CA ALA A 74 30.64 -43.57 2.20
C ALA A 74 30.96 -43.65 3.71
N CYS A 75 29.85 -43.63 4.47
CA CYS A 75 29.66 -44.04 5.88
C CYS A 75 30.12 -43.02 6.93
N GLN A 76 29.46 -42.84 8.08
CA GLN A 76 28.35 -43.54 8.72
C GLN A 76 27.85 -42.67 9.90
N LYS A 77 26.61 -42.92 10.33
CA LYS A 77 26.10 -42.55 11.65
C LYS A 77 27.01 -43.07 12.77
N THR A 78 27.17 -42.29 13.84
CA THR A 78 27.23 -42.83 15.19
C THR A 78 26.73 -41.79 16.20
N LEU A 79 25.69 -42.20 16.92
CA LEU A 79 25.29 -41.67 18.22
C LEU A 79 26.35 -42.06 19.27
N ASP A 80 26.25 -41.38 20.41
CA ASP A 80 26.90 -41.61 21.70
C ASP A 80 28.22 -40.87 21.97
N GLY A 81 28.18 -40.01 23.00
CA GLY A 81 29.32 -39.83 23.89
C GLY A 81 29.62 -38.41 24.36
N LYS A 82 29.14 -38.10 25.58
CA LYS A 82 29.77 -37.21 26.58
C LYS A 82 29.90 -35.72 26.22
N ALA A 83 29.05 -34.94 26.89
CA ALA A 83 29.27 -33.52 27.15
C ALA A 83 30.67 -33.31 27.75
N SER A 84 31.54 -32.67 26.98
CA SER A 84 32.73 -32.02 27.50
C SER A 84 32.40 -30.57 27.82
N ASN A 85 32.56 -30.24 29.09
CA ASN A 85 32.36 -28.92 29.67
C ASN A 85 33.44 -27.98 29.09
N GLY A 86 33.09 -27.23 28.05
CA GLY A 86 33.95 -26.24 27.42
C GLY A 86 33.33 -24.86 27.53
N ASN A 87 33.74 -24.10 28.56
CA ASN A 87 33.42 -22.69 28.72
C ASN A 87 33.95 -21.89 27.50
N LYS A 88 33.15 -21.78 26.44
CA LYS A 88 33.32 -20.74 25.43
C LYS A 88 32.52 -19.54 25.92
N ALA A 89 33.23 -18.49 26.32
CA ALA A 89 32.62 -17.23 26.74
C ALA A 89 31.69 -16.72 25.62
N VAL A 90 30.40 -16.58 25.95
CA VAL A 90 29.38 -16.08 25.05
C VAL A 90 29.75 -14.63 24.65
N PRO A 91 29.76 -14.29 23.34
CA PRO A 91 30.08 -12.94 22.90
C PRO A 91 29.17 -11.88 23.54
N SER A 92 29.70 -10.70 23.84
CA SER A 92 28.95 -9.63 24.54
C SER A 92 27.72 -9.12 23.78
N CYS A 93 27.69 -9.26 22.45
CA CYS A 93 26.52 -9.00 21.63
C CYS A 93 25.38 -10.01 21.87
N CYS A 94 25.73 -11.27 22.13
CA CYS A 94 24.77 -12.33 22.45
C CYS A 94 24.30 -12.25 23.91
N LEU A 95 25.09 -11.67 24.83
CA LEU A 95 24.67 -11.38 26.20
C LEU A 95 23.52 -10.36 26.26
N LYS A 96 23.46 -9.40 25.31
CA LYS A 96 22.34 -8.46 25.18
C LYS A 96 21.10 -9.07 24.50
N ALA A 97 21.27 -10.17 23.76
CA ALA A 97 20.21 -10.91 23.10
C ALA A 97 19.65 -12.06 23.96
N MET A 98 20.31 -12.39 25.09
CA MET A 98 19.69 -13.16 26.16
C MET A 98 18.70 -12.25 26.88
N SER A 99 17.52 -12.11 26.28
CA SER A 99 16.33 -11.63 26.98
C SER A 99 16.11 -12.48 28.23
N CYS A 100 15.56 -11.83 29.25
CA CYS A 100 15.27 -12.33 30.58
C CYS A 100 14.94 -13.83 30.60
N LEU A 101 15.46 -14.53 31.63
CA LEU A 101 14.98 -15.85 32.02
C LEU A 101 13.46 -15.91 31.82
N PRO A 102 12.92 -16.94 31.14
CA PRO A 102 11.47 -17.05 30.99
C PRO A 102 10.87 -16.96 32.39
N GLU A 103 10.07 -15.92 32.65
CA GLU A 103 9.25 -15.89 33.85
C GLU A 103 8.40 -17.15 33.78
N GLU A 104 8.65 -18.12 34.67
CA GLU A 104 7.95 -19.41 34.67
C GLU A 104 6.43 -19.28 34.85
N ASP A 105 5.90 -18.07 35.04
CA ASP A 105 4.50 -17.77 35.26
C ASP A 105 4.04 -16.45 34.61
N ALA A 106 4.25 -16.27 33.30
CA ALA A 106 3.50 -15.25 32.56
C ALA A 106 2.00 -15.63 32.55
N LYS A 107 1.27 -15.30 33.62
CA LYS A 107 -0.16 -15.53 33.73
C LYS A 107 -0.88 -14.67 32.70
N CYS A 108 -1.47 -15.31 31.70
CA CYS A 108 -2.43 -14.69 30.82
C CYS A 108 -3.54 -14.04 31.69
N HIS A 109 -3.86 -12.78 31.42
CA HIS A 109 -4.92 -12.08 32.16
C HIS A 109 -6.25 -12.78 31.88
N SER A 110 -7.03 -13.08 32.92
CA SER A 110 -8.23 -13.94 32.85
C SER A 110 -9.35 -13.45 31.91
N THR A 111 -9.26 -12.22 31.41
CA THR A 111 -10.21 -11.63 30.46
C THR A 111 -9.74 -11.67 29.00
N VAL A 112 -8.54 -12.18 28.73
CA VAL A 112 -7.96 -12.27 27.38
C VAL A 112 -8.11 -13.71 26.91
N VAL A 113 -9.23 -13.99 26.25
CA VAL A 113 -9.53 -15.33 25.73
C VAL A 113 -9.24 -15.34 24.22
N SER A 114 -8.24 -16.15 23.87
CA SER A 114 -7.92 -16.74 22.57
C SER A 114 -7.59 -15.83 21.38
N GLY A 115 -6.49 -16.19 20.72
CA GLY A 115 -5.98 -15.62 19.47
C GLY A 115 -4.50 -15.26 19.56
N TRP A 116 -4.14 -14.52 20.61
CA TRP A 116 -2.80 -13.92 20.78
C TRP A 116 -2.18 -14.17 22.16
N PHE A 117 -2.88 -14.87 23.05
CA PHE A 117 -2.36 -15.23 24.36
C PHE A 117 -2.81 -16.62 24.79
N SER A 118 -1.83 -17.45 25.13
CA SER A 118 -2.01 -18.85 25.49
C SER A 118 -2.54 -19.01 26.92
N GLU A 119 -3.66 -19.73 27.07
CA GLU A 119 -4.08 -20.27 28.36
C GLU A 119 -3.51 -21.68 28.55
N HIS A 120 -2.88 -21.94 29.70
CA HIS A 120 -2.54 -23.28 30.14
C HIS A 120 -3.60 -23.77 31.14
N SER A 121 -4.51 -24.63 30.73
CA SER A 121 -5.30 -25.41 31.70
C SER A 121 -4.53 -26.68 32.09
N ARG A 122 -4.10 -26.77 33.35
CA ARG A 122 -3.68 -28.03 33.97
C ARG A 122 -4.88 -28.62 34.69
N SER A 123 -5.66 -29.45 33.99
CA SER A 123 -6.53 -30.41 34.68
C SER A 123 -6.54 -31.75 33.95
N GLY A 124 -6.05 -32.79 34.64
CA GLY A 124 -6.39 -34.18 34.33
C GLY A 124 -5.42 -34.92 33.40
N LYS A 125 -5.17 -36.19 33.76
CA LYS A 125 -4.21 -37.12 33.16
C LYS A 125 -4.39 -37.24 31.63
N LYS A 126 -3.27 -37.13 30.88
CA LYS A 126 -3.19 -37.09 29.40
C LYS A 126 -4.07 -35.99 28.78
N GLY A 127 -3.84 -34.74 29.18
CA GLY A 127 -4.40 -33.57 28.51
C GLY A 127 -3.70 -33.36 27.17
N GLU A 128 -4.43 -33.58 26.08
CA GLU A 128 -4.09 -33.10 24.75
C GLU A 128 -4.10 -31.56 24.81
N ALA A 129 -3.01 -30.91 24.43
CA ALA A 129 -2.93 -29.46 24.43
C ALA A 129 -3.84 -28.91 23.33
N VAL A 130 -4.99 -28.34 23.69
CA VAL A 130 -5.89 -27.70 22.73
C VAL A 130 -5.51 -26.23 22.64
N TYR A 131 -4.81 -25.87 21.56
CA TYR A 131 -4.48 -24.50 21.22
C TYR A 131 -5.71 -23.85 20.56
N PHE A 132 -6.28 -22.81 21.19
CA PHE A 132 -7.19 -21.91 20.48
C PHE A 132 -6.37 -20.88 19.70
N ASN A 133 -5.60 -21.37 18.72
CA ASN A 133 -5.02 -20.51 17.70
C ASN A 133 -6.13 -20.13 16.72
N ASN A 134 -6.10 -18.90 16.19
CA ASN A 134 -6.83 -18.61 14.96
C ASN A 134 -6.45 -19.69 13.91
N PRO A 135 -7.40 -20.39 13.28
CA PRO A 135 -7.09 -21.44 12.30
C PRO A 135 -6.24 -20.96 11.12
N MET A 136 -6.12 -19.65 10.92
CA MET A 136 -5.31 -19.02 9.88
C MET A 136 -3.80 -19.24 10.05
N TRP A 137 -3.27 -19.30 11.28
CA TRP A 137 -1.83 -19.52 11.55
C TRP A 137 -1.60 -20.62 12.61
N PRO A 138 -1.84 -21.89 12.25
CA PRO A 138 -1.77 -22.99 13.22
C PRO A 138 -0.32 -23.25 13.66
N GLY A 139 -0.12 -23.29 14.98
CA GLY A 139 1.15 -23.70 15.60
C GLY A 139 2.07 -22.53 15.96
N GLU A 140 1.66 -21.29 15.68
CA GLU A 140 2.37 -20.08 16.06
C GLU A 140 1.43 -19.07 16.76
N ALA A 141 2.01 -18.20 17.58
CA ALA A 141 1.34 -17.07 18.21
C ALA A 141 2.37 -15.99 18.53
N HIS A 142 1.98 -14.72 18.40
CA HIS A 142 2.80 -13.58 18.81
C HIS A 142 2.22 -13.01 20.11
N SER A 143 3.01 -12.98 21.18
CA SER A 143 2.58 -12.50 22.50
C SER A 143 3.09 -11.08 22.78
N LEU A 144 2.20 -10.18 23.23
CA LEU A 144 2.53 -8.83 23.71
C LEU A 144 2.25 -8.67 25.21
N LYS A 145 3.23 -8.30 26.03
CA LYS A 145 2.97 -8.10 27.46
C LYS A 145 1.94 -6.98 27.68
N VAL A 146 0.82 -7.32 28.32
CA VAL A 146 -0.26 -6.37 28.66
C VAL A 146 0.10 -5.64 29.95
N GLU A 147 0.09 -4.31 29.92
CA GLU A 147 0.17 -3.46 31.12
C GLU A 147 -1.23 -3.20 31.69
N LYS A 148 -2.18 -2.84 30.81
CA LYS A 148 -3.53 -2.48 31.23
C LYS A 148 -4.57 -2.72 30.14
N VAL A 149 -5.67 -3.38 30.48
CA VAL A 149 -6.86 -3.43 29.60
C VAL A 149 -7.59 -2.08 29.70
N LEU A 150 -7.83 -1.44 28.56
CA LEU A 150 -8.46 -0.13 28.45
C LEU A 150 -9.94 -0.22 28.08
N PHE A 151 -10.29 -1.21 27.26
CA PHE A 151 -11.65 -1.48 26.80
C PHE A 151 -11.80 -2.95 26.43
N LYS A 152 -12.92 -3.56 26.77
CA LYS A 152 -13.32 -4.87 26.26
C LYS A 152 -14.84 -4.91 26.20
N ASP A 153 -15.39 -5.12 25.02
CA ASP A 153 -16.82 -5.32 24.81
C ASP A 153 -17.07 -6.12 23.52
N LYS A 154 -18.32 -6.50 23.27
CA LYS A 154 -18.74 -7.16 22.04
C LYS A 154 -19.77 -6.29 21.31
N SER A 155 -19.48 -5.93 20.07
CA SER A 155 -20.42 -5.23 19.19
C SER A 155 -21.42 -6.21 18.55
N ASP A 156 -22.28 -5.69 17.67
CA ASP A 156 -23.14 -6.52 16.84
C ASP A 156 -22.36 -7.41 15.86
N TYR A 157 -21.08 -7.12 15.63
CA TYR A 157 -20.23 -7.76 14.62
C TYR A 157 -19.10 -8.59 15.20
N GLN A 158 -18.40 -8.10 16.22
CA GLN A 158 -17.13 -8.68 16.69
C GLN A 158 -16.82 -8.35 18.16
N GLU A 159 -15.94 -9.12 18.80
CA GLU A 159 -15.33 -8.76 20.08
C GLU A 159 -14.27 -7.66 19.85
N VAL A 160 -14.36 -6.57 20.59
CA VAL A 160 -13.45 -5.42 20.51
C VAL A 160 -12.67 -5.30 21.82
N LEU A 161 -11.35 -5.41 21.73
CA LEU A 161 -10.44 -5.29 22.87
C LEU A 161 -9.41 -4.19 22.57
N VAL A 162 -9.23 -3.28 23.52
CA VAL A 162 -8.13 -2.30 23.52
C VAL A 162 -7.34 -2.47 24.81
N PHE A 163 -6.03 -2.60 24.68
CA PHE A 163 -5.13 -2.66 25.83
C PHE A 163 -3.85 -1.86 25.58
N GLU A 164 -3.23 -1.43 26.65
CA GLU A 164 -1.89 -0.85 26.67
C GLU A 164 -0.87 -1.97 26.86
N SER A 165 0.08 -2.08 25.95
CA SER A 165 1.18 -3.03 26.02
C SER A 165 2.43 -2.40 26.63
N ALA A 166 3.33 -3.24 27.15
CA ALA A 166 4.56 -2.77 27.79
C ALA A 166 5.52 -2.06 26.83
N THR A 167 5.53 -2.42 25.53
CA THR A 167 6.57 -1.97 24.59
C THR A 167 6.08 -1.61 23.19
N TYR A 168 4.79 -1.78 22.89
CA TYR A 168 4.18 -1.49 21.58
C TYR A 168 3.11 -0.38 21.64
N GLY A 169 2.96 0.28 22.80
CA GLY A 169 1.92 1.28 23.03
C GLY A 169 0.55 0.61 23.13
N LYS A 170 -0.51 1.32 22.75
CA LYS A 170 -1.87 0.77 22.72
C LYS A 170 -2.03 -0.18 21.53
N VAL A 171 -2.89 -1.18 21.72
CA VAL A 171 -3.17 -2.26 20.78
C VAL A 171 -4.68 -2.39 20.62
N LEU A 172 -5.14 -2.42 19.37
CA LEU A 172 -6.53 -2.77 19.02
C LEU A 172 -6.58 -4.22 18.56
N VAL A 173 -7.55 -4.95 19.10
CA VAL A 173 -7.80 -6.36 18.79
C VAL A 173 -9.27 -6.54 18.45
N LEU A 174 -9.54 -7.23 17.33
CA LEU A 174 -10.88 -7.59 16.87
C LEU A 174 -10.99 -9.10 16.74
N ASP A 175 -11.99 -9.72 17.36
CA ASP A 175 -12.18 -11.19 17.40
C ASP A 175 -10.90 -11.95 17.77
N GLY A 176 -10.17 -11.39 18.73
CA GLY A 176 -8.91 -11.94 19.20
C GLY A 176 -7.71 -11.65 18.30
N ILE A 177 -7.86 -11.02 17.14
CA ILE A 177 -6.79 -10.72 16.17
C ILE A 177 -6.29 -9.28 16.33
N VAL A 178 -4.98 -9.10 16.50
CA VAL A 178 -4.35 -7.75 16.53
C VAL A 178 -4.57 -7.07 15.19
N GLN A 179 -5.23 -5.91 15.21
CA GLN A 179 -5.45 -5.09 14.03
C GLN A 179 -4.39 -3.99 13.90
N LEU A 180 -3.88 -3.45 15.01
CA LEU A 180 -2.81 -2.46 14.98
C LEU A 180 -2.13 -2.31 16.35
N THR A 181 -0.91 -1.77 16.32
CA THR A 181 -0.25 -1.18 17.48
C THR A 181 0.28 0.21 17.16
N GLU A 182 0.32 1.11 18.15
CA GLU A 182 0.87 2.46 17.97
C GLU A 182 2.34 2.46 17.50
N LYS A 183 3.08 1.37 17.78
CA LYS A 183 4.50 1.28 17.47
C LYS A 183 4.81 0.98 16.00
N ASP A 184 3.94 0.29 15.29
CA ASP A 184 4.23 -0.19 13.92
C ASP A 184 3.09 0.01 12.91
N GLU A 185 1.94 0.59 13.30
CA GLU A 185 0.82 0.87 12.39
C GLU A 185 1.25 1.61 11.13
N PHE A 186 2.23 2.52 11.22
CA PHE A 186 2.70 3.32 10.10
C PHE A 186 3.19 2.46 8.93
N ALA A 187 3.73 1.26 9.18
CA ALA A 187 4.27 0.40 8.12
C ALA A 187 3.15 -0.23 7.27
N TYR A 188 1.97 -0.42 7.85
CA TYR A 188 0.78 -0.87 7.14
C TYR A 188 0.05 0.33 6.51
N GLN A 189 -0.29 1.33 7.33
CA GLN A 189 -1.12 2.47 6.97
C GLN A 189 -0.52 3.28 5.81
N GLU A 190 0.79 3.58 5.86
CA GLU A 190 1.47 4.32 4.80
C GLU A 190 1.56 3.49 3.50
N MET A 191 1.82 2.18 3.60
CA MET A 191 1.95 1.32 2.43
C MET A 191 0.62 1.12 1.71
N ILE A 192 -0.44 0.73 2.44
CA ILE A 192 -1.75 0.45 1.83
C ILE A 192 -2.37 1.70 1.19
N ALA A 193 -2.12 2.89 1.75
CA ALA A 193 -2.59 4.16 1.21
C ALA A 193 -1.74 4.65 0.03
N HIS A 194 -0.41 4.59 0.13
CA HIS A 194 0.46 5.25 -0.84
C HIS A 194 0.84 4.39 -2.04
N LEU A 195 0.83 3.05 -1.91
CA LEU A 195 0.99 2.15 -3.06
C LEU A 195 0.01 2.50 -4.19
N PRO A 196 -1.33 2.55 -3.99
CA PRO A 196 -2.25 2.91 -5.07
C PRO A 196 -2.17 4.40 -5.44
N LEU A 197 -2.13 5.31 -4.46
CA LEU A 197 -2.26 6.75 -4.74
C LEU A 197 -1.03 7.34 -5.44
N CYS A 198 0.17 6.82 -5.17
CA CYS A 198 1.38 7.24 -5.88
C CYS A 198 1.51 6.60 -7.28
N SER A 199 0.74 5.56 -7.60
CA SER A 199 0.68 4.95 -8.93
C SER A 199 -0.34 5.59 -9.86
N THR A 200 -1.21 6.47 -9.33
CA THR A 200 -2.21 7.20 -10.14
C THR A 200 -1.74 8.61 -10.51
N PRO A 201 -2.09 9.13 -11.71
CA PRO A 201 -1.75 10.49 -12.07
C PRO A 201 -2.51 11.48 -11.19
N SER A 202 -1.82 12.48 -10.64
CA SER A 202 -2.48 13.61 -9.98
C SER A 202 -3.10 14.55 -11.03
N PRO A 203 -4.39 14.89 -10.96
CA PRO A 203 -5.03 15.80 -11.90
C PRO A 203 -4.39 17.20 -11.93
N LYS A 204 -3.83 17.67 -10.81
CA LYS A 204 -3.13 18.95 -10.74
C LYS A 204 -1.94 19.04 -11.72
N ASN A 205 -1.27 17.91 -11.96
CA ASN A 205 -0.15 17.83 -12.92
C ASN A 205 -0.64 17.85 -14.37
N VAL A 206 -1.81 17.24 -14.65
CA VAL A 206 -2.43 17.24 -15.98
C VAL A 206 -3.00 18.62 -16.33
N ILE A 207 -3.63 19.28 -15.36
CA ILE A 207 -4.20 20.62 -15.50
C ILE A 207 -3.11 21.66 -15.85
N SER A 208 -1.90 21.58 -15.26
CA SER A 208 -0.79 22.48 -15.63
C SER A 208 -0.41 22.40 -17.12
N LEU A 209 -0.45 21.21 -17.71
CA LEU A 209 -0.13 21.00 -19.12
C LEU A 209 -1.30 21.38 -20.04
N THR A 210 -2.51 20.99 -19.66
CA THR A 210 -3.74 21.21 -20.44
C THR A 210 -4.18 22.69 -20.41
N LEU A 211 -4.04 23.40 -19.28
CA LEU A 211 -4.30 24.86 -19.20
C LEU A 211 -3.30 25.68 -20.03
N LYS A 212 -2.03 25.26 -20.14
CA LYS A 212 -1.05 25.92 -21.02
C LYS A 212 -1.47 25.84 -22.50
N VAL A 213 -2.14 24.77 -22.90
CA VAL A 213 -2.61 24.57 -24.28
C VAL A 213 -3.98 25.24 -24.51
N LEU A 214 -4.91 25.15 -23.56
CA LEU A 214 -6.26 25.70 -23.69
C LEU A 214 -6.38 27.21 -23.46
N SER A 215 -5.49 27.80 -22.65
CA SER A 215 -5.41 29.27 -22.48
C SER A 215 -5.05 30.03 -23.76
N LEU A 216 -4.60 29.31 -24.80
CA LEU A 216 -4.39 29.85 -26.14
C LEU A 216 -5.68 29.95 -26.97
N TRP A 217 -6.79 29.32 -26.57
CA TRP A 217 -7.98 29.15 -27.44
C TRP A 217 -9.34 29.45 -26.79
N LEU A 218 -9.47 29.54 -25.46
CA LEU A 218 -10.75 29.81 -24.79
C LEU A 218 -10.64 30.85 -23.66
N PRO A 219 -11.73 31.58 -23.33
CA PRO A 219 -11.74 32.53 -22.22
C PRO A 219 -11.57 31.82 -20.87
N PHE A 220 -10.68 32.36 -20.03
CA PHE A 220 -10.19 31.79 -18.76
C PHE A 220 -11.29 31.23 -17.82
N VAL A 221 -12.45 31.89 -17.76
CA VAL A 221 -13.51 31.61 -16.77
C VAL A 221 -14.33 30.35 -17.09
N MET A 222 -14.49 29.97 -18.36
CA MET A 222 -15.23 28.74 -18.71
C MET A 222 -14.39 27.47 -18.52
N ILE A 223 -13.06 27.60 -18.53
CA ILE A 223 -12.13 26.48 -18.39
C ILE A 223 -12.10 25.99 -16.93
N GLU A 224 -12.09 26.89 -15.94
CA GLU A 224 -11.98 26.52 -14.53
C GLU A 224 -13.16 25.67 -14.02
N ALA A 225 -14.41 26.06 -14.32
CA ALA A 225 -15.60 25.37 -13.80
C ALA A 225 -15.79 23.97 -14.42
N GLN A 226 -15.45 23.80 -15.71
CA GLN A 226 -15.62 22.53 -16.41
C GLN A 226 -14.44 21.58 -16.16
N CYS A 227 -13.22 22.10 -15.95
CA CYS A 227 -12.08 21.31 -15.48
C CYS A 227 -12.23 20.83 -14.03
N ALA A 228 -12.74 21.65 -13.12
CA ALA A 228 -12.93 21.24 -11.72
C ALA A 228 -13.85 20.00 -11.58
N TYR A 229 -14.87 19.86 -12.43
CA TYR A 229 -15.78 18.71 -12.41
C TYR A 229 -15.20 17.43 -13.05
N LEU A 230 -14.22 17.57 -13.94
CA LEU A 230 -13.57 16.47 -14.66
C LEU A 230 -12.37 15.87 -13.92
N PHE A 231 -11.91 16.49 -12.83
CA PHE A 231 -10.61 16.21 -12.22
C PHE A 231 -10.63 16.04 -10.69
N SER A 232 -11.80 15.82 -10.09
CA SER A 232 -11.95 15.50 -8.67
C SER A 232 -11.45 14.08 -8.39
N VAL A 233 -10.35 13.93 -7.65
CA VAL A 233 -9.87 12.61 -7.18
C VAL A 233 -10.73 12.18 -6.01
N ARG A 234 -11.40 11.05 -6.17
CA ARG A 234 -12.27 10.43 -5.16
C ARG A 234 -11.72 9.09 -4.75
N VAL A 235 -11.55 8.91 -3.45
CA VAL A 235 -11.05 7.67 -2.84
C VAL A 235 -12.16 7.06 -1.99
N LEU A 236 -12.30 5.74 -2.04
CA LEU A 236 -13.11 4.98 -1.09
C LEU A 236 -12.19 4.15 -0.20
N VAL A 237 -12.45 4.14 1.10
CA VAL A 237 -11.92 3.18 2.06
C VAL A 237 -13.04 2.24 2.48
N VAL A 238 -12.82 0.93 2.35
CA VAL A 238 -13.68 -0.12 2.90
C VAL A 238 -13.01 -0.65 4.17
N GLY A 239 -13.74 -0.66 5.28
CA GLY A 239 -13.16 -0.91 6.61
C GLY A 239 -12.41 0.32 7.11
N GLY A 240 -11.21 0.14 7.67
CA GLY A 240 -10.36 1.23 8.15
C GLY A 240 -10.93 2.00 9.35
N GLY A 241 -11.70 1.32 10.21
CA GLY A 241 -12.36 1.91 11.37
C GLY A 241 -11.43 2.58 12.39
N ASP A 242 -10.12 2.34 12.34
CA ASP A 242 -9.14 3.03 13.19
C ASP A 242 -8.80 4.45 12.71
N GLY A 243 -9.01 4.75 11.43
CA GLY A 243 -8.77 6.06 10.82
C GLY A 243 -7.35 6.31 10.32
N GLY A 244 -6.41 5.36 10.50
CA GLY A 244 -5.04 5.46 10.02
C GLY A 244 -4.94 5.68 8.51
N VAL A 245 -5.65 4.88 7.71
CA VAL A 245 -5.66 5.01 6.25
C VAL A 245 -6.18 6.40 5.83
N LEU A 246 -7.21 6.92 6.51
CA LEU A 246 -7.76 8.26 6.22
C LEU A 246 -6.72 9.35 6.44
N ARG A 247 -5.95 9.26 7.54
CA ARG A 247 -4.86 10.20 7.83
C ARG A 247 -3.81 10.18 6.72
N GLU A 248 -3.45 9.00 6.22
CA GLU A 248 -2.45 8.87 5.16
C GLU A 248 -2.99 9.35 3.80
N ILE A 249 -4.23 9.03 3.43
CA ILE A 249 -4.88 9.58 2.22
C ILE A 249 -4.91 11.12 2.30
N SER A 250 -5.13 11.67 3.49
CA SER A 250 -5.24 13.12 3.70
C SER A 250 -3.95 13.89 3.38
N ARG A 251 -2.79 13.21 3.32
CA ARG A 251 -1.53 13.79 2.83
C ARG A 251 -1.58 14.18 1.34
N HIS A 252 -2.47 13.56 0.56
CA HIS A 252 -2.60 13.81 -0.87
C HIS A 252 -3.52 15.00 -1.12
N SER A 253 -2.94 16.17 -1.37
CA SER A 253 -3.70 17.40 -1.63
C SER A 253 -4.53 17.37 -2.92
N SER A 254 -4.32 16.38 -3.79
CA SER A 254 -5.14 16.13 -4.98
C SER A 254 -6.44 15.40 -4.68
N VAL A 255 -6.55 14.73 -3.53
CA VAL A 255 -7.78 14.06 -3.10
C VAL A 255 -8.78 15.10 -2.62
N GLU A 256 -9.98 15.08 -3.18
CA GLU A 256 -11.05 16.03 -2.86
C GLU A 256 -12.16 15.40 -2.02
N VAL A 257 -12.41 14.09 -2.18
CA VAL A 257 -13.42 13.35 -1.42
C VAL A 257 -12.84 12.01 -0.98
N ILE A 258 -13.03 11.70 0.30
CA ILE A 258 -12.66 10.43 0.91
C ILE A 258 -13.94 9.81 1.47
N ASP A 259 -14.57 8.90 0.74
CA ASP A 259 -15.65 8.10 1.31
C ASP A 259 -15.03 7.00 2.18
N ILE A 260 -15.58 6.72 3.36
CA ILE A 260 -15.24 5.54 4.16
C ILE A 260 -16.50 4.77 4.51
N CYS A 261 -16.47 3.46 4.30
CA CYS A 261 -17.55 2.55 4.68
C CYS A 261 -17.03 1.53 5.70
N GLU A 262 -17.37 1.75 6.97
CA GLU A 262 -17.01 0.88 8.09
C GLU A 262 -18.29 0.26 8.66
N ILE A 263 -18.25 -1.06 8.88
CA ILE A 263 -19.43 -1.81 9.29
C ILE A 263 -19.71 -1.64 10.79
N ASP A 264 -18.66 -1.50 11.60
CA ASP A 264 -18.74 -1.51 13.05
C ASP A 264 -18.43 -0.13 13.66
N LYS A 265 -19.51 0.55 14.08
CA LYS A 265 -19.41 1.84 14.76
C LYS A 265 -18.59 1.77 16.05
N MET A 266 -18.59 0.63 16.75
CA MET A 266 -17.83 0.49 18.00
C MET A 266 -16.34 0.65 17.75
N VAL A 267 -15.82 0.11 16.63
CA VAL A 267 -14.42 0.24 16.24
C VAL A 267 -14.02 1.70 16.04
N ILE A 268 -14.87 2.49 15.38
CA ILE A 268 -14.63 3.94 15.20
C ILE A 268 -14.60 4.67 16.56
N ASP A 269 -15.58 4.38 17.41
CA ASP A 269 -15.73 5.07 18.70
C ASP A 269 -14.56 4.77 19.64
N VAL A 270 -14.12 3.50 19.72
CA VAL A 270 -12.95 3.13 20.54
C VAL A 270 -11.67 3.70 19.94
N SER A 271 -11.55 3.76 18.61
CA SER A 271 -10.38 4.31 17.93
C SER A 271 -10.23 5.81 18.18
N LYS A 272 -11.32 6.57 18.06
CA LYS A 272 -11.36 8.00 18.44
C LYS A 272 -10.99 8.24 19.90
N LYS A 273 -11.40 7.34 20.79
CA LYS A 273 -11.15 7.47 22.23
C LYS A 273 -9.72 7.14 22.64
N PHE A 274 -9.17 6.04 22.11
CA PHE A 274 -7.90 5.49 22.59
C PHE A 274 -6.72 5.77 21.66
N PHE A 275 -6.97 6.04 20.38
CA PHE A 275 -5.96 6.24 19.34
C PHE A 275 -6.16 7.58 18.59
N PRO A 276 -6.11 8.72 19.29
CA PRO A 276 -6.42 10.02 18.68
C PRO A 276 -5.50 10.38 17.51
N GLU A 277 -4.23 9.97 17.54
CA GLU A 277 -3.30 10.23 16.43
C GLU A 277 -3.61 9.44 15.16
N LEU A 278 -4.30 8.29 15.26
CA LEU A 278 -4.82 7.53 14.12
C LEU A 278 -6.15 8.12 13.67
N ALA A 279 -7.08 8.24 14.62
CA ALA A 279 -8.46 8.63 14.35
C ALA A 279 -8.62 10.10 13.92
N VAL A 280 -7.58 10.93 14.03
CA VAL A 280 -7.54 12.29 13.46
C VAL A 280 -7.88 12.31 11.96
N GLY A 281 -7.67 11.20 11.25
CA GLY A 281 -8.10 11.06 9.86
C GLY A 281 -9.60 11.32 9.66
N PHE A 282 -10.45 11.00 10.65
CA PHE A 282 -11.88 11.29 10.62
C PHE A 282 -12.22 12.79 10.75
N GLU A 283 -11.27 13.65 11.13
CA GLU A 283 -11.47 15.09 11.27
C GLU A 283 -11.19 15.85 9.96
N ASP A 284 -10.63 15.19 8.94
CA ASP A 284 -10.41 15.83 7.64
C ASP A 284 -11.77 16.16 6.98
N PRO A 285 -12.00 17.43 6.56
CA PRO A 285 -13.30 17.86 6.02
C PRO A 285 -13.68 17.18 4.70
N ARG A 286 -12.75 16.48 4.04
CA ARG A 286 -13.00 15.70 2.82
C ARG A 286 -13.58 14.32 3.12
N VAL A 287 -13.55 13.88 4.39
CA VAL A 287 -14.03 12.56 4.81
C VAL A 287 -15.55 12.52 4.91
N GLN A 288 -16.15 11.52 4.27
CA GLN A 288 -17.57 11.20 4.34
C GLN A 288 -17.71 9.79 4.92
N LEU A 289 -18.11 9.73 6.20
CA LEU A 289 -18.29 8.48 6.92
C LEU A 289 -19.67 7.87 6.64
N HIS A 290 -19.66 6.63 6.18
CA HIS A 290 -20.82 5.77 6.00
C HIS A 290 -20.68 4.57 6.94
N ILE A 291 -21.67 4.36 7.82
CA ILE A 291 -21.70 3.20 8.71
C ILE A 291 -22.58 2.13 8.08
N GLY A 292 -22.00 0.98 7.75
CA GLY A 292 -22.74 -0.14 7.17
C GLY A 292 -21.89 -1.09 6.34
N ASP A 293 -22.56 -2.08 5.76
CA ASP A 293 -21.95 -3.11 4.93
C ASP A 293 -21.44 -2.52 3.59
N ALA A 294 -20.16 -2.77 3.30
CA ALA A 294 -19.50 -2.24 2.12
C ALA A 294 -20.00 -2.84 0.80
N VAL A 295 -20.45 -4.09 0.80
CA VAL A 295 -21.07 -4.74 -0.36
C VAL A 295 -22.36 -4.02 -0.72
N GLU A 296 -23.20 -3.70 0.28
CA GLU A 296 -24.41 -2.92 0.06
C GLU A 296 -24.13 -1.49 -0.38
N PHE A 297 -23.18 -0.82 0.27
CA PHE A 297 -22.77 0.54 -0.05
C PHE A 297 -22.29 0.63 -1.51
N LEU A 298 -21.40 -0.28 -1.90
CA LEU A 298 -20.88 -0.31 -3.26
C LEU A 298 -21.97 -0.68 -4.26
N ARG A 299 -22.89 -1.60 -3.93
CA ARG A 299 -24.03 -1.95 -4.82
C ARG A 299 -24.87 -0.72 -5.18
N LYS A 300 -25.11 0.16 -4.20
CA LYS A 300 -25.86 1.42 -4.36
C LYS A 300 -25.02 2.55 -4.98
N SER A 301 -23.70 2.42 -5.01
CA SER A 301 -22.79 3.42 -5.57
C SER A 301 -22.85 3.46 -7.11
N PRO A 302 -22.83 4.67 -7.72
CA PRO A 302 -22.72 4.82 -9.17
C PRO A 302 -21.47 4.13 -9.74
N ALA A 303 -21.59 3.59 -10.95
CA ALA A 303 -20.45 3.05 -11.69
C ALA A 303 -19.46 4.17 -12.06
N GLY A 304 -18.16 3.87 -12.06
CA GLY A 304 -17.13 4.85 -12.42
C GLY A 304 -17.02 6.05 -11.47
N LYS A 305 -17.36 5.89 -10.18
CA LYS A 305 -17.33 6.97 -9.20
C LYS A 305 -15.92 7.25 -8.66
N TYR A 306 -15.11 6.22 -8.45
CA TYR A 306 -13.85 6.32 -7.69
C TYR A 306 -12.60 6.21 -8.57
N ASP A 307 -11.59 7.00 -8.24
CA ASP A 307 -10.25 6.91 -8.84
C ASP A 307 -9.42 5.83 -8.15
N ALA A 308 -9.60 5.68 -6.83
CA ALA A 308 -8.98 4.63 -6.04
C ALA A 308 -9.97 4.03 -5.03
N ILE A 309 -9.88 2.73 -4.80
CA ILE A 309 -10.54 2.05 -3.68
C ILE A 309 -9.45 1.33 -2.88
N ILE A 310 -9.47 1.51 -1.57
CA ILE A 310 -8.61 0.82 -0.61
C ILE A 310 -9.50 -0.06 0.26
N VAL A 311 -9.21 -1.37 0.31
CA VAL A 311 -9.91 -2.33 1.17
C VAL A 311 -8.97 -2.66 2.32
N ASP A 312 -9.25 -2.02 3.44
CA ASP A 312 -8.57 -2.16 4.72
C ASP A 312 -9.47 -2.97 5.67
N SER A 313 -9.60 -4.26 5.36
CA SER A 313 -10.41 -5.20 6.12
C SER A 313 -9.55 -6.04 7.08
N SER A 314 -10.20 -6.60 8.10
CA SER A 314 -9.64 -7.70 8.87
C SER A 314 -9.45 -8.96 8.01
N ASP A 315 -8.84 -10.00 8.59
CA ASP A 315 -8.75 -11.35 8.03
C ASP A 315 -10.12 -11.85 7.52
N PRO A 316 -10.19 -12.76 6.53
CA PRO A 316 -11.43 -13.26 5.91
C PRO A 316 -12.20 -14.23 6.83
N VAL A 317 -12.48 -13.78 8.05
CA VAL A 317 -13.27 -14.43 9.08
C VAL A 317 -14.39 -13.48 9.49
N GLY A 318 -15.52 -14.02 9.93
CA GLY A 318 -16.64 -13.21 10.39
C GLY A 318 -17.18 -12.28 9.29
N PRO A 319 -17.34 -10.97 9.56
CA PRO A 319 -17.97 -10.03 8.62
C PRO A 319 -17.15 -9.78 7.34
N ALA A 320 -15.83 -10.03 7.35
CA ALA A 320 -14.95 -9.75 6.22
C ALA A 320 -14.91 -10.86 5.16
N LEU A 321 -15.54 -12.04 5.40
CA LEU A 321 -15.52 -13.17 4.47
C LEU A 321 -16.09 -12.81 3.08
N ALA A 322 -17.13 -11.98 3.03
CA ALA A 322 -17.72 -11.55 1.77
C ALA A 322 -16.77 -10.66 0.93
N LEU A 323 -15.74 -10.07 1.56
CA LEU A 323 -14.82 -9.12 0.93
C LEU A 323 -13.69 -9.80 0.15
N VAL A 324 -13.62 -11.13 0.16
CA VAL A 324 -12.62 -11.91 -0.62
C VAL A 324 -13.24 -12.72 -1.76
N GLU A 325 -14.55 -12.64 -1.96
CA GLU A 325 -15.25 -13.37 -3.01
C GLU A 325 -15.30 -12.60 -4.34
N LYS A 326 -15.36 -13.34 -5.46
CA LYS A 326 -15.43 -12.76 -6.81
C LYS A 326 -16.53 -11.69 -7.01
N PRO A 327 -17.78 -11.86 -6.53
CA PRO A 327 -18.83 -10.84 -6.70
C PRO A 327 -18.48 -9.49 -6.07
N PHE A 328 -17.67 -9.50 -5.01
CA PHE A 328 -17.19 -8.27 -4.38
C PHE A 328 -16.18 -7.55 -5.28
N PHE A 329 -15.19 -8.27 -5.84
CA PHE A 329 -14.24 -7.70 -6.79
C PHE A 329 -14.90 -7.15 -8.07
N GLU A 330 -15.94 -7.81 -8.58
CA GLU A 330 -16.74 -7.28 -9.71
C GLU A 330 -17.45 -5.97 -9.34
N THR A 331 -17.96 -5.90 -8.10
CA THR A 331 -18.61 -4.70 -7.57
C THR A 331 -17.62 -3.54 -7.39
N LEU A 332 -16.40 -3.83 -6.92
CA LEU A 332 -15.29 -2.87 -6.83
C LEU A 332 -14.90 -2.35 -8.22
N ALA A 333 -14.69 -3.24 -9.19
CA ALA A 333 -14.30 -2.90 -10.55
C ALA A 333 -15.34 -1.99 -11.23
N ARG A 334 -16.64 -2.25 -11.01
CA ARG A 334 -17.73 -1.40 -11.51
C ARG A 334 -17.69 0.00 -10.90
N ALA A 335 -17.38 0.12 -9.61
CA ALA A 335 -17.36 1.40 -8.91
C ALA A 335 -16.12 2.26 -9.28
N LEU A 336 -15.05 1.62 -9.74
CA LEU A 336 -13.84 2.28 -10.23
C LEU A 336 -14.05 2.91 -11.62
N LYS A 337 -13.45 4.08 -11.84
CA LYS A 337 -13.31 4.71 -13.16
C LYS A 337 -12.43 3.84 -14.08
N PRO A 338 -12.46 4.05 -15.41
CA PRO A 338 -11.47 3.45 -16.31
C PRO A 338 -10.03 3.84 -15.91
N GLY A 339 -9.16 2.86 -15.71
CA GLY A 339 -7.81 3.03 -15.16
C GLY A 339 -7.77 3.33 -13.66
N GLY A 340 -8.90 3.27 -12.97
CA GLY A 340 -8.98 3.39 -11.52
C GLY A 340 -8.33 2.20 -10.83
N VAL A 341 -7.80 2.42 -9.63
CA VAL A 341 -6.95 1.47 -8.92
C VAL A 341 -7.61 0.89 -7.67
N LEU A 342 -7.36 -0.37 -7.40
CA LEU A 342 -7.71 -1.07 -6.16
C LEU A 342 -6.41 -1.40 -5.41
N CYS A 343 -6.42 -1.22 -4.10
CA CYS A 343 -5.45 -1.82 -3.18
C CYS A 343 -6.22 -2.62 -2.13
N ASN A 344 -6.01 -3.93 -2.10
CA ASN A 344 -6.69 -4.84 -1.18
C ASN A 344 -5.64 -5.47 -0.26
N MET A 345 -5.88 -5.48 1.05
CA MET A 345 -5.08 -6.32 1.96
C MET A 345 -5.13 -7.78 1.48
N ALA A 346 -3.98 -8.44 1.41
CA ALA A 346 -3.84 -9.74 0.78
C ALA A 346 -2.95 -10.70 1.57
N GLU A 347 -3.08 -10.66 2.90
CA GLU A 347 -2.57 -11.70 3.80
C GLU A 347 -1.04 -11.90 3.78
N SER A 348 -0.54 -12.84 4.58
CA SER A 348 0.89 -13.15 4.64
C SER A 348 1.31 -14.15 3.55
N MET A 349 2.38 -13.81 2.83
CA MET A 349 3.04 -14.73 1.89
C MET A 349 3.69 -15.96 2.54
N TRP A 350 3.89 -15.97 3.86
CA TRP A 350 4.47 -17.13 4.57
C TRP A 350 3.41 -18.13 5.02
N LEU A 351 2.17 -17.68 5.18
CA LEU A 351 1.10 -18.45 5.81
C LEU A 351 -0.03 -18.77 4.84
N HIS A 352 -0.33 -17.84 3.93
CA HIS A 352 -1.59 -17.79 3.21
C HIS A 352 -1.41 -17.80 1.68
N THR A 353 -0.38 -18.47 1.16
CA THR A 353 -0.10 -18.53 -0.30
C THR A 353 -1.32 -18.97 -1.10
N HIS A 354 -2.05 -19.99 -0.65
CA HIS A 354 -3.30 -20.46 -1.27
C HIS A 354 -4.37 -19.36 -1.40
N LEU A 355 -4.59 -18.55 -0.35
CA LEU A 355 -5.53 -17.42 -0.40
C LEU A 355 -5.06 -16.32 -1.35
N ILE A 356 -3.75 -16.06 -1.38
CA ILE A 356 -3.14 -15.09 -2.30
C ILE A 356 -3.33 -15.56 -3.76
N GLU A 357 -3.13 -16.84 -4.04
CA GLU A 357 -3.31 -17.42 -5.38
C GLU A 357 -4.77 -17.31 -5.86
N ASP A 358 -5.72 -17.62 -4.99
CA ASP A 358 -7.16 -17.50 -5.27
C ASP A 358 -7.55 -16.04 -5.52
N MET A 359 -7.11 -15.12 -4.66
CA MET A 359 -7.38 -13.68 -4.79
C MET A 359 -6.79 -13.11 -6.08
N ILE A 360 -5.53 -13.43 -6.41
CA ILE A 360 -4.90 -13.01 -7.67
C ILE A 360 -5.67 -13.58 -8.87
N SER A 361 -6.10 -14.84 -8.81
CA SER A 361 -6.86 -15.50 -9.88
C SER A 361 -8.23 -14.87 -10.11
N ILE A 362 -8.94 -14.50 -9.03
CA ILE A 362 -10.20 -13.75 -9.10
C ILE A 362 -9.98 -12.36 -9.68
N CYS A 363 -8.98 -11.63 -9.18
CA CYS A 363 -8.66 -10.28 -9.65
C CYS A 363 -8.29 -10.27 -11.13
N ARG A 364 -7.55 -11.27 -11.62
CA ARG A 364 -7.19 -11.37 -13.06
C ARG A 364 -8.37 -11.59 -13.99
N GLN A 365 -9.46 -12.19 -13.50
CA GLN A 365 -10.70 -12.33 -14.28
C GLN A 365 -11.48 -11.02 -14.37
N THR A 366 -11.15 -10.04 -13.54
CA THR A 366 -11.94 -8.82 -13.34
C THR A 366 -11.19 -7.55 -13.76
N PHE A 367 -9.87 -7.52 -13.57
CA PHE A 367 -9.01 -6.35 -13.75
C PHE A 367 -7.97 -6.57 -14.86
N LYS A 368 -7.60 -5.47 -15.53
CA LYS A 368 -6.62 -5.46 -16.63
C LYS A 368 -5.20 -5.71 -16.14
N ASN A 369 -4.80 -5.04 -15.06
CA ASN A 369 -3.48 -5.19 -14.45
C ASN A 369 -3.65 -5.65 -13.01
N VAL A 370 -2.88 -6.65 -12.60
CA VAL A 370 -2.85 -7.20 -11.23
C VAL A 370 -1.39 -7.32 -10.81
N GLN A 371 -1.05 -6.82 -9.63
CA GLN A 371 0.27 -6.94 -9.02
C GLN A 371 0.10 -7.31 -7.54
N TYR A 372 1.15 -7.88 -6.96
CA TYR A 372 1.23 -8.17 -5.53
C TYR A 372 2.45 -7.45 -4.94
N ALA A 373 2.23 -6.74 -3.84
CA ALA A 373 3.25 -6.07 -3.05
C ALA A 373 3.19 -6.59 -1.60
N TRP A 374 4.24 -6.32 -0.81
CA TRP A 374 4.25 -6.68 0.61
C TRP A 374 4.94 -5.62 1.47
N SER A 375 4.66 -5.63 2.77
CA SER A 375 5.30 -4.80 3.79
C SER A 375 5.63 -5.62 5.05
N SER A 376 6.57 -5.09 5.84
CA SER A 376 6.96 -5.66 7.13
C SER A 376 6.17 -4.98 8.25
N VAL A 377 5.35 -5.75 8.96
CA VAL A 377 4.55 -5.28 10.10
C VAL A 377 4.77 -6.27 11.25
N PRO A 378 5.68 -5.97 12.21
CA PRO A 378 6.10 -6.92 13.23
C PRO A 378 4.96 -7.56 14.02
N THR A 379 3.91 -6.81 14.32
CA THR A 379 2.77 -7.27 15.12
C THR A 379 1.68 -7.96 14.31
N TYR A 380 1.88 -8.21 13.03
CA TYR A 380 0.99 -9.08 12.24
C TYR A 380 1.53 -10.52 12.20
N PRO A 381 0.68 -11.53 11.94
CA PRO A 381 1.10 -12.92 11.79
C PRO A 381 2.27 -13.05 10.80
N SER A 382 3.29 -13.86 11.12
CA SER A 382 4.58 -13.97 10.42
C SER A 382 5.44 -12.68 10.29
N GLY A 383 4.96 -11.52 10.75
CA GLY A 383 5.66 -10.24 10.68
C GLY A 383 5.61 -9.53 9.32
N VAL A 384 4.82 -10.03 8.37
CA VAL A 384 4.65 -9.44 7.03
C VAL A 384 3.19 -9.49 6.57
N ILE A 385 2.82 -8.58 5.69
CA ILE A 385 1.49 -8.51 5.09
C ILE A 385 1.57 -8.11 3.62
N GLY A 386 0.64 -8.63 2.83
CA GLY A 386 0.53 -8.46 1.40
C GLY A 386 -0.53 -7.46 0.98
N PHE A 387 -0.40 -6.98 -0.25
CA PHE A 387 -1.39 -6.15 -0.92
C PHE A 387 -1.56 -6.60 -2.36
N VAL A 388 -2.79 -6.86 -2.78
CA VAL A 388 -3.14 -7.03 -4.20
C VAL A 388 -3.52 -5.65 -4.75
N LEU A 389 -2.78 -5.23 -5.78
CA LEU A 389 -2.99 -3.98 -6.49
C LEU A 389 -3.57 -4.29 -7.87
N CYS A 390 -4.69 -3.66 -8.21
CA CYS A 390 -5.35 -3.88 -9.49
C CYS A 390 -5.70 -2.58 -10.19
N SER A 391 -5.74 -2.57 -11.52
CA SER A 391 -6.33 -1.47 -12.29
C SER A 391 -7.37 -1.98 -13.28
N THR A 392 -8.46 -1.23 -13.42
CA THR A 392 -9.49 -1.50 -14.44
C THR A 392 -8.97 -1.24 -15.85
N GLU A 393 -9.74 -1.63 -16.87
CA GLU A 393 -9.46 -1.21 -18.23
C GLU A 393 -9.46 0.32 -18.36
N GLY A 394 -8.52 0.87 -19.14
CA GLY A 394 -8.30 2.30 -19.27
C GLY A 394 -6.81 2.64 -19.43
N PRO A 395 -6.39 3.86 -19.02
CA PRO A 395 -4.99 4.26 -18.96
C PRO A 395 -4.12 3.23 -18.24
N ASP A 396 -2.91 3.00 -18.75
CA ASP A 396 -1.98 2.06 -18.14
C ASP A 396 -1.48 2.57 -16.80
N VAL A 397 -1.48 1.70 -15.80
CA VAL A 397 -0.98 1.95 -14.45
C VAL A 397 0.27 1.12 -14.22
N ASP A 398 1.40 1.77 -13.94
CA ASP A 398 2.61 1.09 -13.50
C ASP A 398 2.71 1.15 -11.97
N PHE A 399 2.25 0.06 -11.33
CA PHE A 399 2.32 -0.05 -9.88
C PHE A 399 3.75 -0.16 -9.34
N LYS A 400 4.75 -0.52 -10.13
CA LYS A 400 6.12 -0.70 -9.61
C LYS A 400 6.88 0.61 -9.55
N ASN A 401 6.52 1.58 -10.39
CA ASN A 401 7.21 2.84 -10.54
C ASN A 401 6.26 3.99 -10.19
N PRO A 402 6.32 4.55 -8.96
CA PRO A 402 5.37 5.57 -8.53
C PRO A 402 5.53 6.85 -9.37
N ILE A 403 4.48 7.20 -10.11
CA ILE A 403 4.46 8.37 -10.99
C ILE A 403 4.12 9.68 -10.24
N ASN A 404 3.47 9.55 -9.09
CA ASN A 404 3.11 10.64 -8.19
C ASN A 404 3.72 10.42 -6.79
N PRO A 405 5.06 10.45 -6.67
CA PRO A 405 5.74 10.14 -5.41
C PRO A 405 5.40 11.17 -4.33
N ILE A 406 5.11 10.68 -3.11
CA ILE A 406 4.66 11.51 -1.98
C ILE A 406 5.68 12.59 -1.62
N GLU A 407 6.97 12.33 -1.82
CA GLU A 407 8.08 13.23 -1.52
C GLU A 407 8.07 14.50 -2.38
N LYS A 408 7.34 14.49 -3.50
CA LYS A 408 7.15 15.65 -4.39
C LYS A 408 5.87 16.42 -4.09
N LEU A 409 5.06 15.98 -3.13
CA LEU A 409 3.83 16.66 -2.75
C LEU A 409 4.12 17.64 -1.60
N ASP A 410 3.78 18.91 -1.82
CA ASP A 410 4.02 19.98 -0.85
C ASP A 410 3.37 19.67 0.51
N GLY A 411 4.18 19.63 1.56
CA GLY A 411 3.75 19.40 2.95
C GLY A 411 3.34 17.96 3.27
N ALA A 412 3.32 17.04 2.30
CA ALA A 412 2.84 15.68 2.52
C ALA A 412 3.71 14.89 3.51
N MET A 413 5.03 15.09 3.49
CA MET A 413 5.98 14.39 4.37
C MET A 413 5.84 14.73 5.85
N THR A 414 5.23 15.87 6.19
CA THR A 414 5.09 16.38 7.57
C THR A 414 3.64 16.66 7.97
N TYR A 415 2.67 16.29 7.13
CA TYR A 415 1.24 16.49 7.38
C TYR A 415 0.79 15.73 8.64
N ILE A 416 0.36 16.48 9.67
CA ILE A 416 0.05 16.03 11.04
C ILE A 416 1.26 15.43 11.78
N ARG A 417 1.98 14.51 11.15
CA ARG A 417 3.21 13.87 11.61
C ARG A 417 4.13 13.52 10.45
N GLU A 418 5.39 13.23 10.77
CA GLU A 418 6.39 12.79 9.78
C GLU A 418 6.06 11.40 9.20
N MET A 419 6.36 11.20 7.92
CA MET A 419 6.37 9.89 7.25
C MET A 419 7.45 9.00 7.88
N LYS A 420 7.14 7.74 8.17
CA LYS A 420 8.05 6.86 8.93
C LYS A 420 8.60 5.68 8.13
N PHE A 421 7.88 5.19 7.14
CA PHE A 421 8.19 3.93 6.44
C PHE A 421 8.15 4.07 4.92
N TYR A 422 7.06 4.58 4.38
CA TYR A 422 6.89 4.70 2.94
C TYR A 422 7.86 5.73 2.36
N ASN A 423 8.48 5.35 1.25
CA ASN A 423 9.17 6.23 0.31
C ASN A 423 9.20 5.52 -1.06
N SER A 424 9.62 6.23 -2.09
CA SER A 424 9.63 5.74 -3.47
C SER A 424 10.50 4.49 -3.67
N ASP A 425 11.55 4.31 -2.87
CA ASP A 425 12.40 3.13 -2.94
C ASP A 425 11.74 1.94 -2.24
N MET A 426 11.13 2.15 -1.08
CA MET A 426 10.32 1.15 -0.38
C MET A 426 9.12 0.71 -1.22
N HIS A 427 8.48 1.63 -1.94
CA HIS A 427 7.42 1.32 -2.91
C HIS A 427 7.91 0.32 -3.96
N ARG A 428 9.04 0.59 -4.62
CA ARG A 428 9.62 -0.32 -5.63
C ARG A 428 10.02 -1.66 -5.00
N ALA A 429 10.63 -1.63 -3.83
CA ALA A 429 11.10 -2.80 -3.11
C ALA A 429 9.96 -3.73 -2.67
N ALA A 430 8.78 -3.19 -2.37
CA ALA A 430 7.61 -3.97 -1.98
C ALA A 430 7.15 -4.98 -3.05
N PHE A 431 7.50 -4.78 -4.32
CA PHE A 431 7.22 -5.72 -5.41
C PHE A 431 8.33 -6.76 -5.64
N ALA A 432 9.45 -6.66 -4.92
CA ALA A 432 10.52 -7.65 -4.96
C ALA A 432 10.17 -8.84 -4.07
N LEU A 433 9.55 -9.86 -4.69
CA LEU A 433 9.07 -11.05 -3.97
C LEU A 433 10.19 -12.09 -3.77
N PRO A 434 10.19 -12.84 -2.64
CA PRO A 434 11.04 -14.01 -2.46
C PRO A 434 10.86 -15.04 -3.59
N THR A 435 11.91 -15.81 -3.91
CA THR A 435 11.91 -16.72 -5.06
C THR A 435 10.78 -17.76 -5.06
N PHE A 436 10.31 -18.21 -3.90
CA PHE A 436 9.18 -19.16 -3.85
C PHE A 436 7.89 -18.50 -4.36
N LEU A 437 7.48 -17.38 -3.76
CA LEU A 437 6.29 -16.64 -4.13
C LEU A 437 6.41 -16.02 -5.53
N ARG A 438 7.59 -15.52 -5.90
CA ARG A 438 7.83 -14.92 -7.22
C ARG A 438 7.48 -15.88 -8.34
N ARG A 439 7.74 -17.19 -8.18
CA ARG A 439 7.43 -18.20 -9.20
C ARG A 439 5.92 -18.42 -9.30
N GLU A 440 5.24 -18.54 -8.18
CA GLU A 440 3.78 -18.73 -8.10
C GLU A 440 3.05 -17.52 -8.67
N VAL A 441 3.35 -16.31 -8.16
CA VAL A 441 2.76 -15.07 -8.65
C VAL A 441 3.09 -14.82 -10.12
N ALA A 442 4.34 -15.01 -10.56
CA ALA A 442 4.67 -14.82 -11.97
C ALA A 442 3.96 -15.85 -12.88
N SER A 443 3.80 -17.10 -12.42
CA SER A 443 3.05 -18.12 -13.14
C SER A 443 1.59 -17.71 -13.29
N LEU A 444 0.95 -17.28 -12.20
CA LEU A 444 -0.42 -16.78 -12.23
C LEU A 444 -0.57 -15.55 -13.12
N LEU A 445 0.39 -14.62 -13.06
CA LEU A 445 0.38 -13.41 -13.87
C LEU A 445 0.66 -13.68 -15.36
N ALA A 446 1.40 -14.74 -15.69
CA ALA A 446 1.74 -15.14 -17.05
C ALA A 446 0.73 -16.11 -17.67
N SER A 447 -0.01 -16.88 -16.87
CA SER A 447 -1.07 -17.78 -17.34
C SER A 447 -2.29 -16.97 -17.79
N SER A 448 -2.18 -16.41 -18.98
CA SER A 448 -3.29 -15.91 -19.81
C SER A 448 -2.79 -15.78 -21.25
N SER A 449 -3.01 -16.86 -22.00
CA SER A 449 -3.24 -16.86 -23.45
C SER A 449 -4.72 -16.86 -23.71
#